data_AF-A0A8X6KHA6-F1
#
_entry.id   AF-A0A8X6KHA6-F1
#
_cell.length_a   1.000
_cell.length_b   1.000
_cell.length_c   1.000
_cell.angle_alpha   90.00
_cell.angle_beta   90.00
_cell.angle_gamma   90.00
#
_symmetry.space_group_name_H-M   'P 1'
#
loop_
_entity.id
_entity.type
_entity.pdbx_description
1 polymer ?
#
loop_
_entity_poly.entity_id
_entity_poly.type
_entity_poly.pdbx_seq_one_letter_code
_entity_poly.pdbx_strand_id
1 'polypeptide(L)'
;MPIYTEEDEITKYSKPCSGVREDLLLCLKATDCVKIQKRTPKDCLLSRDPSVPDNCYSLRTLFFECKRSLLDNRQRFRGRKGY
;
A
#
# COMPACT_ATOMS: atom_id res chain seq x y z
N MET A 1 -38.47 -5.11 -8.12
CA MET A 1 -37.34 -4.15 -8.08
C MET A 1 -36.49 -4.53 -6.90
N PRO A 2 -35.22 -4.92 -7.06
CA PRO A 2 -34.33 -5.18 -5.93
C PRO A 2 -34.03 -3.85 -5.23
N ILE A 3 -34.27 -3.83 -3.92
CA ILE A 3 -33.90 -2.74 -3.02
C ILE A 3 -32.41 -2.92 -2.73
N TYR A 4 -31.58 -1.94 -3.09
CA TYR A 4 -30.15 -1.96 -2.77
C TYR A 4 -29.99 -1.59 -1.28
N THR A 5 -29.63 -2.56 -0.46
CA THR A 5 -29.24 -2.34 0.93
C THR A 5 -27.85 -1.70 0.98
N GLU A 6 -27.69 -0.72 1.86
CA GLU A 6 -26.49 0.13 2.05
C GLU A 6 -25.26 -0.66 2.56
N GLU A 7 -25.41 -1.97 2.76
CA GLU A 7 -24.42 -2.91 3.28
C GLU A 7 -23.51 -3.50 2.18
N ASP A 8 -23.90 -3.38 0.90
CA ASP A 8 -23.16 -3.89 -0.27
C ASP A 8 -22.07 -2.93 -0.79
N GLU A 9 -21.89 -1.74 -0.20
CA GLU A 9 -20.91 -0.74 -0.67
C GLU A 9 -19.50 -0.90 -0.07
N ILE A 10 -19.35 -1.60 1.06
CA ILE A 10 -18.08 -1.64 1.80
C ILE A 10 -17.04 -2.58 1.16
N THR A 11 -17.46 -3.58 0.37
CA THR A 11 -16.57 -4.58 -0.22
C THR A 11 -16.33 -4.43 -1.73
N LYS A 12 -16.92 -3.40 -2.37
CA LYS A 12 -17.14 -3.45 -3.83
C LYS A 12 -15.94 -3.21 -4.73
N TYR A 13 -14.84 -2.63 -4.25
CA TYR A 13 -13.59 -2.60 -5.01
C TYR A 13 -12.38 -2.56 -4.08
N SER A 14 -11.78 -3.72 -3.82
CA SER A 14 -10.39 -3.77 -3.38
C SER A 14 -9.55 -3.01 -4.41
N LYS A 15 -9.12 -1.78 -4.06
CA LYS A 15 -8.34 -0.93 -4.96
C LYS A 15 -7.11 -1.73 -5.38
N PRO A 16 -6.67 -1.65 -6.65
CA PRO A 16 -5.48 -2.38 -7.06
C PRO A 16 -4.30 -2.02 -6.15
N CYS A 17 -3.53 -3.03 -5.72
CA CYS A 17 -2.44 -2.91 -4.74
C CYS A 17 -2.88 -2.59 -3.30
N SER A 18 -4.13 -2.91 -2.92
CA SER A 18 -4.67 -2.69 -1.57
C SER A 18 -3.93 -3.52 -0.51
N GLY A 19 -3.67 -4.81 -0.77
CA GLY A 19 -2.97 -5.67 0.19
C GLY A 19 -1.59 -5.13 0.52
N VAL A 20 -0.79 -4.88 -0.52
CA VAL A 20 0.55 -4.28 -0.36
C VAL A 20 0.49 -2.92 0.34
N ARG A 21 -0.55 -2.12 0.10
CA ARG A 21 -0.73 -0.82 0.75
C ARG A 21 -1.01 -0.99 2.24
N GLU A 22 -1.83 -1.95 2.61
CA GLU A 22 -2.15 -2.28 4.00
C GLU A 22 -0.91 -2.75 4.74
N ASP A 23 -0.13 -3.65 4.15
CA ASP A 23 1.12 -4.13 4.74
C ASP A 23 2.14 -3.01 4.91
N LEU A 24 2.30 -2.14 3.92
CA LEU A 24 3.17 -0.98 4.04
C LEU A 24 2.71 -0.03 5.16
N LEU A 25 1.39 0.17 5.29
CA LEU A 25 0.82 1.00 6.35
C LEU A 25 1.06 0.38 7.73
N LEU A 26 0.83 -0.92 7.88
CA LEU A 26 1.06 -1.67 9.11
C LEU A 26 2.54 -1.62 9.50
N CYS A 27 3.44 -1.82 8.54
CA CYS A 27 4.88 -1.73 8.73
C CYS A 27 5.28 -0.35 9.27
N LEU A 28 4.82 0.74 8.62
CA LEU A 28 5.16 2.10 9.03
C LEU A 28 4.53 2.50 10.36
N LYS A 29 3.29 2.08 10.63
CA LYS A 29 2.63 2.30 11.92
C LYS A 29 3.35 1.61 13.08
N ALA A 30 4.10 0.54 12.83
CA ALA A 30 4.86 -0.15 13.86
C ALA A 30 6.14 0.61 14.27
N THR A 31 6.72 1.42 13.36
CA THR A 31 7.99 2.14 13.56
C THR A 31 7.89 3.34 14.49
N ASP A 32 9.01 3.70 15.12
CA ASP A 32 9.07 4.82 16.08
C ASP A 32 8.92 6.18 15.40
N CYS A 33 9.27 6.29 14.11
CA CYS A 33 9.08 7.50 13.33
C CYS A 33 7.59 7.93 13.30
N VAL A 34 6.67 6.96 13.19
CA VAL A 34 5.22 7.27 13.19
C VAL A 34 4.67 7.28 14.62
N LYS A 35 5.08 6.34 15.48
CA LYS A 35 4.55 6.23 16.84
C LYS A 35 5.01 7.36 17.78
N ILE A 36 6.31 7.63 17.80
CA ILE A 36 6.94 8.54 18.76
C ILE A 36 7.03 9.94 18.16
N GLN A 37 7.64 10.07 16.98
CA GLN A 37 7.87 11.37 16.35
C GLN A 37 6.61 11.96 15.71
N LYS A 38 5.53 11.15 15.60
CA LYS A 38 4.23 11.53 14.99
C LYS A 38 4.38 12.14 13.59
N ARG A 39 5.44 11.75 12.86
CA ARG A 39 5.66 12.18 11.48
C ARG A 39 4.72 11.45 10.54
N THR A 40 4.49 12.03 9.37
CA THR A 40 3.69 11.33 8.36
C THR A 40 4.48 10.14 7.81
N PRO A 41 3.83 9.01 7.47
CA PRO A 41 4.53 7.83 6.94
C PRO A 41 5.32 8.13 5.66
N LYS A 42 4.88 9.12 4.87
CA LYS A 42 5.60 9.60 3.68
C LYS A 42 6.92 10.27 4.05
N ASP A 43 6.90 11.08 5.10
CA ASP A 43 8.08 11.81 5.58
C ASP A 43 9.12 10.85 6.17
N CYS A 44 8.69 9.85 6.94
CA CYS A 44 9.56 8.78 7.44
C CYS A 44 10.29 8.02 6.31
N LEU A 45 9.59 7.77 5.19
CA LEU A 45 10.17 7.10 4.03
C LEU A 45 11.08 8.00 3.20
N LEU A 46 10.88 9.32 3.24
CA LEU A 46 11.66 10.30 2.48
C LEU A 46 12.95 10.65 3.22
N SER A 47 12.86 10.86 4.53
CA SER A 47 13.96 11.17 5.43
C SER A 47 14.88 9.98 5.69
N ARG A 48 14.48 8.78 5.26
CA ARG A 48 15.18 7.51 5.51
C ARG A 48 15.57 7.34 6.98
N ASP A 49 14.58 7.51 7.86
CA ASP A 49 14.83 7.42 9.30
C ASP A 49 15.38 6.03 9.69
N PRO A 50 16.38 5.96 10.59
CA PRO A 50 17.03 4.70 10.98
C PRO A 50 16.11 3.75 11.77
N SER A 51 14.98 4.25 12.26
CA SER A 51 13.95 3.45 12.94
C SER A 51 13.10 2.63 11.96
N VAL A 52 13.13 2.93 10.66
CA VAL A 52 12.36 2.20 9.65
C VAL A 52 13.19 1.00 9.16
N PRO A 53 12.71 -0.24 9.34
CA PRO A 53 13.44 -1.42 8.88
C PRO A 53 13.42 -1.54 7.35
N ASP A 54 14.42 -2.22 6.79
CA ASP A 54 14.56 -2.48 5.35
C ASP A 54 13.32 -3.16 4.73
N ASN A 55 12.61 -3.96 5.53
CA ASN A 55 11.36 -4.60 5.13
C ASN A 55 10.26 -3.59 4.73
N CYS A 56 10.18 -2.42 5.39
CA CYS A 56 9.21 -1.41 4.97
C CYS A 56 9.62 -0.76 3.63
N TYR A 57 10.91 -0.66 3.34
CA TYR A 57 11.40 -0.14 2.05
C TYR A 57 11.22 -1.14 0.91
N SER A 58 11.32 -2.44 1.17
CA SER A 58 10.99 -3.47 0.17
C SER A 58 9.49 -3.45 -0.16
N LEU A 59 8.61 -3.32 0.84
CA LEU A 59 7.16 -3.13 0.65
C LEU A 59 6.85 -1.84 -0.12
N ARG A 60 7.59 -0.75 0.13
CA ARG A 60 7.47 0.50 -0.66
C ARG A 60 7.78 0.27 -2.13
N THR A 61 8.84 -0.51 -2.39
CA THR A 61 9.27 -0.83 -3.76
C THR A 61 8.22 -1.71 -4.44
N LEU A 62 7.70 -2.72 -3.74
CA LEU A 62 6.65 -3.59 -4.24
C LEU A 62 5.35 -2.81 -4.53
N PHE A 63 4.98 -1.87 -3.67
CA PHE A 63 3.84 -0.98 -3.90
C PHE A 63 4.03 -0.10 -5.15
N PHE A 64 5.24 0.43 -5.34
CA PHE A 64 5.58 1.21 -6.53
C PHE A 64 5.54 0.35 -7.80
N GLU A 65 6.08 -0.86 -7.75
CA GLU A 65 6.02 -1.82 -8.86
C GLU A 65 4.58 -2.23 -9.19
N CYS A 66 3.76 -2.45 -8.17
CA CYS A 66 2.35 -2.76 -8.35
C CYS A 66 1.63 -1.62 -9.09
N LYS A 67 1.79 -0.37 -8.62
CA LYS A 67 1.23 0.80 -9.31
C LYS A 67 1.76 0.97 -10.71
N ARG A 68 3.05 0.75 -10.92
CA ARG A 68 3.67 0.83 -12.25
C ARG A 68 3.09 -0.25 -13.19
N SER A 69 2.84 -1.46 -12.69
CA SER A 69 2.25 -2.55 -13.47
C SER A 69 0.82 -2.24 -13.95
N LEU A 70 0.08 -1.36 -13.27
CA LEU A 70 -1.24 -0.92 -13.71
C LEU A 70 -1.19 -0.01 -14.95
N LEU A 71 -0.12 0.77 -15.09
CA LEU A 71 0.09 1.68 -16.22
C LEU A 71 0.89 1.03 -17.35
N ASP A 72 1.67 -0.01 -17.03
CA ASP A 72 2.53 -0.70 -17.98
C ASP A 72 1.75 -1.73 -18.83
N ASN A 73 1.41 -1.33 -20.05
CA ASN A 73 0.69 -2.17 -20.99
C ASN A 73 1.40 -3.48 -21.34
N ARG A 74 2.74 -3.57 -21.16
CA ARG A 74 3.51 -4.80 -21.41
C ARG A 74 3.22 -5.88 -20.37
N GLN A 75 2.75 -5.49 -19.18
CA GLN A 75 2.44 -6.42 -18.09
C GLN A 75 1.00 -6.94 -18.10
N ARG A 76 0.16 -6.48 -19.04
CA ARG A 76 -1.23 -6.95 -19.18
C ARG A 76 -1.34 -8.48 -19.33
N PHE A 77 -0.44 -9.08 -20.10
CA PHE A 77 -0.42 -10.54 -20.32
C PHE A 77 0.29 -11.32 -19.21
N ARG A 78 1.18 -10.68 -18.44
CA ARG A 78 1.97 -11.32 -17.39
C ARG A 78 1.31 -11.27 -16.01
N GLY A 79 0.25 -10.48 -15.88
CA GLY A 79 -0.41 -10.25 -14.60
C GLY A 79 0.23 -9.10 -13.83
N ARG A 80 -0.48 -8.65 -12.79
CA ARG A 80 -0.05 -7.56 -11.92
C ARG A 80 1.03 -8.04 -10.96
N LYS A 81 1.95 -7.15 -10.61
CA LYS A 81 2.93 -7.41 -9.56
C LYS A 81 2.31 -7.07 -8.20
N GLY A 82 2.20 -8.03 -7.30
CA GLY A 82 1.59 -7.86 -5.97
C GLY A 82 0.16 -8.42 -5.88
N TYR A 83 -0.47 -8.22 -4.72
CA TYR A 83 -1.82 -8.69 -4.37
C TYR A 83 -2.73 -7.55 -3.89
#